data_AF-A0A8T3TKN3-F1
#
_entry.id   AF-A0A8T3TKN3-F1
#
_cell.length_a   1.000
_cell.length_b   1.000
_cell.length_c   1.000
_cell.angle_alpha   90.00
_cell.angle_beta   90.00
_cell.angle_gamma   90.00
#
_symmetry.space_group_name_H-M   'P 1'
#
loop_
_entity.id
_entity.type
_entity.pdbx_description
1 polymer ?
#
loop_
_entity_poly.entity_id
_entity_poly.type
_entity_poly.pdbx_seq_one_letter_code
_entity_poly.pdbx_strand_id
1 'polypeptide(L)' 'YFVICSGGSDRQLGAVAEGIVEGTKAGGVLPIGREGAADAHWLLIDYGSVIVHVMAWPERDFYALEKLWSEAPLLLRIQ' A
#
# COMPACT_ATOMS: atom_id res chain seq x y z
N TYR A 1 -7.47 9.27 1.78
CA TYR A 1 -7.84 7.85 2.00
C TYR A 1 -6.59 7.03 2.27
N PHE A 2 -6.72 5.95 3.03
CA PHE A 2 -5.64 4.97 3.25
C PHE A 2 -6.03 3.65 2.57
N VAL A 3 -5.11 3.09 1.81
CA VAL A 3 -5.22 1.74 1.25
C VAL A 3 -4.10 0.92 1.86
N ILE A 4 -4.43 -0.25 2.41
CA ILE A 4 -3.46 -1.16 3.03
C ILE A 4 -3.59 -2.52 2.34
N CYS A 5 -2.50 -2.92 1.68
CA CYS A 5 -2.38 -4.19 0.96
C CYS A 5 -1.26 -5.03 1.56
N SER A 6 -1.41 -6.36 1.46
CA SER A 6 -0.39 -7.30 1.93
C SER A 6 0.08 -8.27 0.85
N GLY A 7 1.35 -8.66 0.93
CA GLY A 7 1.97 -9.68 0.08
C GLY A 7 2.75 -10.70 0.90
N GLY A 8 2.91 -11.91 0.37
CA GLY A 8 3.62 -13.02 1.00
C GLY A 8 5.10 -13.15 0.61
N SER A 9 5.61 -12.30 -0.28
CA SER A 9 7.03 -12.26 -0.66
C SER A 9 7.41 -10.89 -1.22
N ASP A 10 8.68 -10.54 -1.17
CA ASP A 10 9.21 -9.27 -1.71
C ASP A 10 8.84 -9.11 -3.18
N ARG A 11 8.93 -10.19 -3.97
CA ARG A 11 8.51 -10.18 -5.37
C ARG A 11 7.03 -9.82 -5.53
N GLN A 12 6.17 -10.35 -4.66
CA GLN A 12 4.74 -10.01 -4.69
C GLN A 12 4.50 -8.56 -4.24
N LEU A 13 5.21 -8.07 -3.23
CA LEU A 13 5.09 -6.67 -2.78
C LEU A 13 5.47 -5.71 -3.90
N GLY A 14 6.61 -5.96 -4.57
CA GLY A 14 7.04 -5.18 -5.74
C GLY A 14 6.00 -5.22 -6.86
N ALA A 15 5.53 -6.41 -7.22
CA ALA A 15 4.53 -6.58 -8.28
C ALA A 15 3.19 -5.87 -7.96
N VAL A 16 2.73 -5.90 -6.71
CA VAL A 16 1.53 -5.17 -6.28
C VAL A 16 1.75 -3.67 -6.40
N ALA A 17 2.87 -3.15 -5.89
CA ALA A 17 3.19 -1.73 -5.96
C ALA A 17 3.31 -1.23 -7.41
N GLU A 18 3.97 -2.01 -8.29
CA GLU A 18 4.07 -1.70 -9.71
C GLU A 18 2.71 -1.75 -10.40
N GLY A 19 1.92 -2.80 -10.17
CA GLY A 19 0.58 -2.93 -10.76
C GLY A 19 -0.36 -1.80 -10.37
N ILE A 20 -0.26 -1.28 -9.14
CA ILE A 20 -0.99 -0.08 -8.72
C ILE A 20 -0.57 1.13 -9.56
N VAL A 21 0.74 1.38 -9.67
CA VAL A 21 1.27 2.53 -10.42
C VAL A 21 0.91 2.44 -11.90
N GLU A 22 1.05 1.26 -12.52
CA GLU A 22 0.70 1.05 -13.92
C GLU A 22 -0.81 1.23 -14.15
N GLY A 23 -1.63 0.68 -13.26
CA GLY A 23 -3.09 0.81 -13.31
C GLY A 23 -3.56 2.25 -13.17
N THR A 24 -3.02 3.03 -12.21
CA THR A 24 -3.40 4.44 -12.06
C THR A 24 -2.86 5.28 -13.21
N LYS A 25 -1.68 4.97 -13.72
CA LYS A 25 -1.07 5.66 -14.86
C LYS A 25 -1.91 5.51 -16.13
N ALA A 26 -2.52 4.33 -16.36
CA ALA A 26 -3.46 4.14 -17.47
C ALA A 26 -4.69 5.06 -17.37
N GLY A 27 -5.06 5.48 -16.16
CA GLY A 27 -6.09 6.48 -15.88
C GLY A 27 -5.60 7.93 -15.82
N GLY A 28 -4.33 8.20 -16.16
CA GLY A 28 -3.75 9.55 -16.12
C GLY A 28 -3.33 10.04 -14.75
N VAL A 29 -3.31 9.16 -13.73
CA VAL A 29 -2.94 9.51 -12.35
C VAL A 29 -1.56 8.95 -12.02
N LEU A 30 -0.61 9.85 -11.75
CA LEU A 30 0.75 9.51 -11.36
C LEU A 30 0.95 9.72 -9.85
N PRO A 31 1.78 8.89 -9.20
CA PRO A 31 2.16 9.12 -7.81
C PRO A 31 3.01 10.40 -7.68
N ILE A 32 2.82 11.12 -6.59
CA ILE A 32 3.67 12.23 -6.14
C ILE A 32 5.04 11.68 -5.71
N GLY A 33 5.02 10.57 -4.98
CA GLY A 33 6.22 9.96 -4.41
C GLY A 33 6.05 8.48 -4.14
N ARG A 34 7.19 7.80 -4.08
CA ARG A 34 7.31 6.40 -3.66
C ARG A 34 8.43 6.30 -2.64
N GLU A 35 8.16 5.62 -1.54
CA GLU A 35 9.14 5.40 -0.48
C GLU A 35 9.22 3.92 -0.10
N GLY A 36 10.38 3.52 0.42
CA GLY A 36 10.66 2.14 0.78
C GLY A 36 10.97 1.25 -0.42
N ALA A 37 11.09 -0.04 -0.13
CA ALA A 37 11.46 -1.06 -1.09
C ALA A 37 10.86 -2.41 -0.68
N ALA A 38 10.81 -3.34 -1.63
CA ALA A 38 10.19 -4.64 -1.40
C ALA A 38 10.95 -5.51 -0.41
N ASP A 39 12.28 -5.42 -0.42
CA ASP A 39 13.19 -6.06 0.54
C ASP A 39 13.16 -5.39 1.93
N ALA A 40 12.72 -4.14 2.00
CA ALA A 40 12.40 -3.47 3.27
C ALA A 40 11.00 -3.86 3.80
N HIS A 41 10.27 -4.73 3.08
CA HIS A 41 8.96 -5.28 3.41
C HIS A 41 7.83 -4.25 3.59
N TRP A 42 8.08 -2.98 3.26
CA TRP A 42 7.12 -1.90 3.30
C TRP A 42 7.42 -0.90 2.18
N LEU A 43 6.47 -0.77 1.25
CA LEU A 43 6.45 0.28 0.26
C LEU A 43 5.27 1.23 0.51
N LEU A 44 5.53 2.52 0.28
CA LEU A 44 4.52 3.57 0.33
C LEU A 44 4.43 4.24 -1.04
N ILE A 45 3.20 4.47 -1.50
CA ILE A 45 2.91 5.21 -2.72
C ILE A 45 1.97 6.35 -2.38
N ASP A 46 2.42 7.58 -2.61
CA ASP A 46 1.67 8.79 -2.30
C ASP A 46 1.06 9.40 -3.57
N TYR A 47 -0.26 9.61 -3.55
CA TYR A 47 -1.02 10.32 -4.57
C TYR A 47 -1.64 11.63 -4.03
N GLY A 48 -1.22 12.08 -2.85
CA GLY A 48 -1.68 13.27 -2.13
C GLY A 48 -3.02 13.07 -1.43
N SER A 49 -4.06 12.68 -2.17
CA SER A 49 -5.39 12.40 -1.61
C SER A 49 -5.57 10.95 -1.15
N VAL A 50 -4.72 10.04 -1.64
CA VAL A 50 -4.71 8.62 -1.32
C VAL A 50 -3.28 8.19 -1.04
N ILE A 51 -3.05 7.50 0.08
CA ILE A 51 -1.75 6.90 0.41
C ILE A 51 -1.94 5.39 0.43
N VAL A 52 -1.11 4.68 -0.33
CA VAL A 52 -1.14 3.21 -0.43
C VAL A 52 0.05 2.61 0.30
N HIS A 53 -0.24 1.70 1.22
CA HIS A 53 0.74 0.94 1.98
C HIS A 53 0.74 -0.49 1.46
N VAL A 54 1.89 -0.97 0.99
CA VAL A 54 2.09 -2.36 0.55
C VAL A 54 3.09 -2.99 1.50
N MET A 55 2.62 -3.87 2.38
CA MET A 55 3.41 -4.41 3.50
C MET A 55 3.46 -5.93 3.47
N ALA A 56 4.55 -6.54 3.92
CA ALA A 56 4.49 -7.96 4.26
C ALA A 56 3.64 -8.16 5.54
N TRP A 57 3.18 -9.39 5.74
CA TRP A 57 2.31 -9.72 6.87
C TRP A 57 2.93 -9.39 8.24
N PRO A 58 4.20 -9.74 8.53
CA PRO A 58 4.80 -9.45 9.83
C PRO A 58 4.87 -7.95 10.15
N GLU A 59 5.22 -7.12 9.17
CA GLU A 59 5.32 -5.67 9.31
C GLU A 59 3.93 -5.06 9.52
N ARG A 60 2.92 -5.50 8.76
CA ARG A 60 1.54 -5.04 8.95
C ARG A 60 1.03 -5.33 10.36
N ASP A 61 1.31 -6.53 10.87
CA ASP A 61 0.92 -6.94 12.22
C ASP A 61 1.68 -6.14 13.29
N PHE A 62 2.98 -5.88 13.08
CA PHE A 62 3.82 -5.12 14.00
C PHE A 62 3.39 -3.65 14.08
N TYR A 63 3.22 -2.98 12.95
CA TYR A 63 2.88 -1.55 12.90
C TYR A 63 1.39 -1.29 13.13
N ALA A 64 0.53 -2.26 12.82
CA ALA A 64 -0.91 -2.25 13.11
C ALA A 64 -1.60 -0.92 12.72
N LEU A 65 -1.33 -0.41 11.51
CA LEU A 65 -1.87 0.88 11.06
C LEU A 65 -3.40 0.93 11.11
N GLU A 66 -4.07 -0.19 10.89
CA GLU A 66 -5.52 -0.30 11.02
C GLU A 66 -6.01 -0.03 12.44
N LYS A 67 -5.21 -0.36 13.46
CA LYS A 67 -5.53 -0.02 14.84
C LYS A 67 -5.38 1.46 15.09
N LEU A 68 -4.33 2.08 14.54
CA LEU A 68 -4.12 3.53 14.61
C LEU A 68 -5.29 4.29 13.99
N TRP A 69 -5.82 3.80 12.87
CA TRP A 69 -6.94 4.40 12.14
C TRP A 69 -8.29 3.72 12.42
N SER A 70 -8.45 3.10 13.59
CA SER A 70 -9.64 2.29 13.92
C SER A 70 -10.95 3.09 13.97
N GLU A 71 -10.88 4.40 14.19
CA GLU A 71 -12.05 5.30 14.16
C GLU A 71 -12.42 5.74 12.74
N ALA A 72 -11.58 5.47 11.73
CA ALA A 72 -11.86 5.83 10.35
C ALA A 72 -12.85 4.83 9.71
N PRO A 73 -13.80 5.29 8.87
CA PRO A 73 -14.71 4.39 8.16
C PRO A 73 -13.96 3.42 7.24
N LEU A 74 -14.20 2.11 7.42
CA LEU A 74 -13.73 1.09 6.50
C LEU A 74 -14.61 1.07 5.24
N LEU A 75 -14.08 1.57 4.13
CA LEU A 75 -14.83 1.66 2.87
C LEU A 75 -14.89 0.32 2.12
N LEU A 76 -13.82 -0.49 2.17
CA LEU A 76 -13.73 -1.76 1.46
C LEU A 76 -12.71 -2.68 2.13
N ARG A 77 -13.02 -3.97 2.18
CA ARG A 77 -12.08 -5.05 2.54
C ARG A 77 -12.27 -6.21 1.58
N ILE A 78 -11.17 -6.70 1.01
CA ILE A 78 -11.13 -7.87 0.14
C ILE A 78 -10.33 -8.95 0.89
N GLN A 79 -10.81 -10.20 0.84
CA GLN A 79 -10.14 -11.37 1.43
C GLN A 79 -9.50 -12.23 0.35
#